data_AF-A0A6N1X8A5-F1
#
_entry.id   AF-A0A6N1X8A5-F1
#
_cell.length_a   1.000
_cell.length_b   1.000
_cell.length_c   1.000
_cell.angle_alpha   90.00
_cell.angle_beta   90.00
_cell.angle_gamma   90.00
#
_symmetry.space_group_name_H-M   'P 1'
#
loop_
_entity.id
_entity.type
_entity.pdbx_description
1 polymer ?
#
loop_
_entity_poly.entity_id
_entity_poly.type
_entity_poly.pdbx_seq_one_letter_code
_entity_poly.pdbx_strand_id
1 'polypeptide(L)'
;MNYKLSALGLAALLSACGGGGSDGSAADNGASVPAGAVTVSGQVIDAPIAGAKVCLQVDGAAARDAASAAICSADTDAQGNYTLAVPRSLGSGVLTLVASKSGGIKLVSTLGTLEQVIAAAGSSGVATATSLPAARVTHFTTADFVLADSNHDGILSSAEREAYVPSVAASLGVAAVIKAVVDFNGQAGGLLGGATTDTLQLAAAAVQNKPLGTTGRTAGEWLLQSGNANIVQAVLTDLAENSGNVFVRYQYTSTVVSQNVPAPEVVFAGGMQASLYCTSPAENESEVIDIALNAQRGTAMVRVQEGGLTGYLPGDFNARTGEVQFRLLEPRSVSLSNAVTTYYSESTGTMRLKLDAQTGALTGTSTDSVTNSWTLNSITKTCTAESSIKAVKL
;
A
#
# COMPACT_ATOMS: atom_id res chain seq x y z
N MET A 1 35.70 10.35 -2.40
CA MET A 1 36.22 9.37 -1.42
C MET A 1 36.08 7.99 -2.03
N ASN A 2 37.21 7.30 -2.23
CA ASN A 2 37.24 5.98 -2.85
C ASN A 2 36.86 4.91 -1.83
N TYR A 3 35.75 4.22 -2.05
CA TYR A 3 35.51 2.91 -1.44
C TYR A 3 35.27 1.88 -2.54
N LYS A 4 36.25 0.98 -2.67
CA LYS A 4 36.10 -0.33 -3.29
C LYS A 4 35.32 -1.20 -2.30
N LEU A 5 34.19 -1.76 -2.71
CA LEU A 5 33.60 -2.92 -2.03
C LEU A 5 33.52 -4.09 -3.00
N SER A 6 34.21 -5.16 -2.61
CA SER A 6 34.30 -6.44 -3.27
C SER A 6 32.99 -7.20 -3.19
N ALA A 7 32.74 -7.96 -4.25
CA ALA A 7 31.62 -8.88 -4.43
C ALA A 7 31.51 -9.92 -3.32
N LEU A 8 30.27 -10.18 -2.89
CA LEU A 8 29.85 -11.43 -2.27
C LEU A 8 28.51 -11.80 -2.91
N GLY A 9 28.55 -12.88 -3.67
CA GLY A 9 27.42 -13.39 -4.44
C GLY A 9 26.31 -13.90 -3.51
N LEU A 10 25.10 -13.43 -3.77
CA LEU A 10 23.88 -14.01 -3.23
C LEU A 10 23.12 -14.62 -4.41
N ALA A 11 23.19 -15.95 -4.51
CA ALA A 11 22.35 -16.71 -5.41
C ALA A 11 20.89 -16.62 -4.91
N ALA A 12 20.06 -15.87 -5.63
CA ALA A 12 18.62 -15.88 -5.44
C ALA A 12 18.05 -17.06 -6.24
N LEU A 13 17.59 -18.09 -5.52
CA LEU A 13 16.72 -19.11 -6.08
C LEU A 13 15.34 -18.46 -6.32
N LEU A 14 15.09 -18.06 -7.56
CA LEU A 14 13.73 -17.81 -8.05
C LEU A 14 13.06 -19.17 -8.26
N SER A 15 12.37 -19.69 -7.24
CA SER A 15 11.38 -20.74 -7.46
C SER A 15 10.13 -20.12 -8.05
N ALA A 16 10.12 -19.97 -9.38
CA ALA A 16 8.90 -19.76 -10.14
C ALA A 16 8.05 -21.04 -10.05
N CYS A 17 6.86 -20.92 -9.45
CA CYS A 17 5.82 -21.93 -9.55
C CYS A 17 5.26 -21.88 -10.98
N GLY A 18 5.89 -22.63 -11.88
CA GLY A 18 5.43 -22.91 -13.23
C GLY A 18 5.02 -24.37 -13.32
N GLY A 19 3.72 -24.61 -13.52
CA GLY A 19 3.17 -25.94 -13.75
C GLY A 19 3.67 -26.53 -15.07
N GLY A 20 4.04 -27.80 -15.02
CA GLY A 20 4.37 -28.63 -16.18
C GLY A 20 4.52 -30.08 -15.73
N GLY A 21 3.53 -30.90 -16.06
CA GLY A 21 3.50 -32.32 -15.72
C GLY A 21 4.70 -33.07 -16.32
N SER A 22 5.35 -33.87 -15.49
CA SER A 22 6.33 -34.87 -15.91
C SER A 22 6.39 -35.94 -14.83
N ASP A 23 5.95 -37.14 -15.18
CA ASP A 23 5.94 -38.33 -14.33
C ASP A 23 7.38 -38.75 -14.04
N GLY A 24 7.89 -38.35 -12.88
CA GLY A 24 9.20 -38.75 -12.38
C GLY A 24 9.08 -39.17 -10.92
N SER A 25 8.96 -40.47 -10.68
CA SER A 25 8.95 -41.08 -9.35
C SER A 25 10.31 -40.86 -8.66
N ALA A 26 10.43 -39.75 -7.93
CA ALA A 26 11.54 -39.51 -7.01
C ALA A 26 11.17 -40.04 -5.63
N ALA A 27 12.08 -40.82 -5.05
CA ALA A 27 11.92 -41.48 -3.76
C ALA A 27 11.52 -40.49 -2.65
N ASP A 28 10.35 -40.74 -2.10
CA ASP A 28 9.77 -40.07 -0.94
C ASP A 28 10.66 -40.36 0.30
N ASN A 29 11.54 -39.42 0.64
CA ASN A 29 12.14 -39.38 1.97
C ASN A 29 11.07 -38.87 2.93
N GLY A 30 10.11 -39.76 3.23
CA GLY A 30 8.96 -39.56 4.10
C GLY A 30 9.37 -39.24 5.53
N ALA A 31 9.83 -38.02 5.76
CA ALA A 31 9.69 -37.38 7.05
C ALA A 31 8.18 -37.20 7.26
N SER A 32 7.57 -38.12 8.00
CA SER A 32 6.18 -38.03 8.42
C SER A 32 5.94 -36.62 8.96
N VAL A 33 5.10 -35.85 8.27
CA VAL A 33 4.68 -34.54 8.74
C VAL A 33 4.14 -34.74 10.16
N PRO A 34 4.71 -34.10 11.20
CA PRO A 34 4.30 -34.36 12.56
C PRO A 34 2.80 -34.13 12.71
N ALA A 35 2.07 -35.14 13.19
CA ALA A 35 0.71 -34.95 13.66
C ALA A 35 0.73 -33.85 14.74
N GLY A 36 -0.05 -32.78 14.56
CA GLY A 36 -0.02 -31.66 15.49
C GLY A 36 -0.49 -30.32 14.90
N ALA A 37 0.01 -29.23 15.49
CA ALA A 37 -0.25 -27.85 15.07
C ALA A 37 1.00 -27.23 14.44
N VAL A 38 0.81 -26.17 13.66
CA VAL A 38 1.87 -25.22 13.29
C VAL A 38 1.71 -23.95 14.12
N THR A 39 2.81 -23.30 14.46
CA THR A 39 2.77 -22.03 15.19
C THR A 39 2.82 -20.87 14.20
N VAL A 40 1.88 -19.94 14.30
CA VAL A 40 1.98 -18.63 13.67
C VAL A 40 2.52 -17.66 14.71
N SER A 41 3.68 -17.05 14.43
CA SER A 41 4.27 -15.99 15.23
C SER A 41 4.26 -14.69 14.44
N GLY A 42 3.65 -13.67 15.02
CA GLY A 42 3.42 -12.41 14.33
C GLY A 42 3.35 -11.23 15.29
N GLN A 43 2.93 -10.10 14.74
CA GLN A 43 2.80 -8.84 15.47
C GLN A 43 1.53 -8.11 15.06
N VAL A 44 0.94 -7.36 15.99
CA VAL A 44 -0.11 -6.37 15.72
C VAL A 44 0.55 -4.99 15.73
N ILE A 45 0.60 -4.33 14.57
CA ILE A 45 1.45 -3.15 14.31
C ILE A 45 0.65 -1.99 13.68
N ASP A 46 0.70 -0.87 14.39
CA ASP A 46 0.38 0.53 14.03
C ASP A 46 0.92 1.35 15.21
N ALA A 47 2.26 1.44 15.26
CA ALA A 47 3.02 1.25 16.50
C ALA A 47 2.68 -0.07 17.23
N PRO A 48 3.58 -0.64 18.06
CA PRO A 48 3.27 -1.86 18.79
C PRO A 48 1.95 -1.79 19.58
N ILE A 49 0.95 -2.62 19.20
CA ILE A 49 -0.34 -2.66 19.92
C ILE A 49 -0.30 -3.74 21.00
N ALA A 50 0.06 -3.35 22.21
CA ALA A 50 0.05 -4.22 23.38
C ALA A 50 -1.37 -4.50 23.90
N GLY A 51 -1.58 -5.68 24.48
CA GLY A 51 -2.85 -6.06 25.13
C GLY A 51 -3.99 -6.41 24.17
N ALA A 52 -3.70 -6.66 22.89
CA ALA A 52 -4.67 -7.09 21.90
C ALA A 52 -4.77 -8.62 21.88
N LYS A 53 -5.98 -9.17 21.69
CA LYS A 53 -6.20 -10.61 21.54
C LYS A 53 -6.33 -10.96 20.07
N VAL A 54 -5.51 -11.89 19.58
CA VAL A 54 -5.53 -12.34 18.18
C VAL A 54 -6.24 -13.67 18.08
N CYS A 55 -7.32 -13.74 17.31
CA CYS A 55 -8.09 -14.96 17.09
C CYS A 55 -8.08 -15.36 15.62
N LEU A 56 -8.04 -16.67 15.35
CA LEU A 56 -8.16 -17.21 14.01
C LEU A 56 -9.63 -17.38 13.62
N GLN A 57 -9.94 -17.07 12.38
CA GLN A 57 -11.21 -17.36 11.73
C GLN A 57 -10.98 -18.21 10.47
N VAL A 58 -11.98 -19.03 10.13
CA VAL A 58 -12.08 -19.77 8.88
C VAL A 58 -13.38 -19.35 8.24
N ASP A 59 -13.32 -18.74 7.05
CA ASP A 59 -14.48 -18.22 6.33
C ASP A 59 -15.40 -17.36 7.24
N GLY A 60 -14.78 -16.45 8.00
CA GLY A 60 -15.46 -15.52 8.90
C GLY A 60 -15.98 -16.11 10.22
N ALA A 61 -16.04 -17.43 10.34
CA ALA A 61 -16.40 -18.10 11.59
C ALA A 61 -15.16 -18.26 12.50
N ALA A 62 -15.35 -18.15 13.82
CA ALA A 62 -14.28 -18.43 14.77
C ALA A 62 -13.73 -19.85 14.58
N ALA A 63 -12.44 -19.97 14.30
CA ALA A 63 -11.79 -21.25 14.13
C ALA A 63 -11.74 -21.97 15.48
N ARG A 64 -12.01 -23.28 15.48
CA ARG A 64 -12.06 -24.10 16.69
C ARG A 64 -11.02 -25.20 16.68
N ASP A 65 -10.46 -25.49 17.84
CA ASP A 65 -9.57 -26.62 18.05
C ASP A 65 -10.34 -27.94 18.23
N ALA A 66 -9.64 -29.04 18.48
CA ALA A 66 -10.24 -30.35 18.70
C ALA A 66 -11.13 -30.41 19.96
N ALA A 67 -10.94 -29.51 20.92
CA ALA A 67 -11.79 -29.36 22.10
C ALA A 67 -12.97 -28.39 21.87
N SER A 68 -13.18 -27.94 20.62
CA SER A 68 -14.17 -26.93 20.23
C SER A 68 -13.95 -25.54 20.85
N ALA A 69 -12.77 -25.26 21.41
CA ALA A 69 -12.43 -23.93 21.90
C ALA A 69 -11.98 -23.02 20.75
N ALA A 70 -12.26 -21.72 20.85
CA ALA A 70 -11.80 -20.77 19.85
C ALA A 70 -10.26 -20.67 19.85
N ILE A 71 -9.66 -20.70 18.67
CA ILE A 71 -8.21 -20.59 18.51
C ILE A 71 -7.83 -19.11 18.64
N CYS A 72 -7.36 -18.72 19.83
CA CYS A 72 -6.89 -17.37 20.11
C CYS A 72 -5.55 -17.38 20.84
N SER A 73 -4.77 -16.33 20.65
CA SER A 73 -3.53 -16.09 21.36
C SER A 73 -3.81 -15.64 22.80
N ALA A 74 -2.76 -15.64 23.62
CA ALA A 74 -2.70 -14.72 24.75
C ALA A 74 -2.71 -13.27 24.25
N ASP A 75 -2.93 -12.32 25.15
CA ASP A 75 -2.83 -10.90 24.80
C ASP A 75 -1.42 -10.57 24.31
N THR A 76 -1.32 -9.68 23.32
CA THR A 76 -0.04 -9.25 22.74
C THR A 76 0.84 -8.58 23.79
N ASP A 77 2.15 -8.78 23.66
CA ASP A 77 3.14 -8.15 24.55
C ASP A 77 3.33 -6.66 24.26
N ALA A 78 4.26 -6.01 24.98
CA ALA A 78 4.57 -4.58 24.80
C ALA A 78 5.07 -4.22 23.38
N GLN A 79 5.56 -5.20 22.63
CA GLN A 79 6.02 -5.07 21.25
C GLN A 79 4.95 -5.52 20.24
N GLY A 80 3.73 -5.82 20.71
CA GLY A 80 2.63 -6.26 19.88
C GLY A 80 2.78 -7.71 19.40
N ASN A 81 3.75 -8.48 19.89
CA ASN A 81 3.97 -9.86 19.46
C ASN A 81 2.85 -10.77 19.95
N TYR A 82 2.50 -11.77 19.14
CA TYR A 82 1.65 -12.88 19.53
C TYR A 82 2.18 -14.20 18.97
N THR A 83 1.70 -15.30 19.56
CA THR A 83 1.84 -16.64 19.00
C THR A 83 0.49 -17.34 19.01
N LEU A 84 0.25 -18.17 17.99
CA LEU A 84 -1.00 -18.88 17.81
C LEU A 84 -0.73 -20.29 17.31
N ALA A 85 -1.30 -21.31 17.95
CA ALA A 85 -1.23 -22.68 17.48
C ALA A 85 -2.38 -22.97 16.51
N VAL A 86 -2.05 -23.29 15.26
CA VAL A 86 -3.03 -23.62 14.20
C VAL A 86 -2.98 -25.13 13.96
N PRO A 87 -4.04 -25.89 14.31
CA PRO A 87 -4.08 -27.32 14.07
C PRO A 87 -3.91 -27.65 12.59
N ARG A 88 -3.08 -28.64 12.26
CA ARG A 88 -2.95 -29.14 10.87
C ARG A 88 -4.22 -29.86 10.38
N SER A 89 -5.14 -30.16 11.29
CA SER A 89 -6.46 -30.74 11.01
C SER A 89 -7.58 -29.69 10.90
N LEU A 90 -7.25 -28.40 10.90
CA LEU A 90 -8.23 -27.35 10.74
C LEU A 90 -8.93 -27.50 9.38
N GLY A 91 -10.24 -27.20 9.33
CA GLY A 91 -11.02 -27.30 8.09
C GLY A 91 -10.47 -26.42 6.97
N SER A 92 -10.78 -26.79 5.73
CA SER A 92 -10.49 -25.96 4.56
C SER A 92 -11.25 -24.63 4.62
N GLY A 93 -10.65 -23.57 4.10
CA GLY A 93 -11.26 -22.25 4.00
C GLY A 93 -10.21 -21.15 3.97
N VAL A 94 -10.66 -19.90 3.88
CA VAL A 94 -9.81 -18.73 4.00
C VAL A 94 -9.54 -18.48 5.49
N LEU A 95 -8.28 -18.54 5.86
CA LEU A 95 -7.79 -18.26 7.20
C LEU A 95 -7.57 -16.75 7.38
N THR A 96 -8.15 -16.21 8.43
CA THR A 96 -8.08 -14.78 8.76
C THR A 96 -7.73 -14.60 10.23
N LEU A 97 -6.80 -13.69 10.53
CA LEU A 97 -6.51 -13.25 11.89
C LEU A 97 -7.32 -12.01 12.20
N VAL A 98 -7.95 -12.01 13.37
CA VAL A 98 -8.68 -10.86 13.92
C VAL A 98 -8.03 -10.46 15.24
N ALA A 99 -7.34 -9.31 15.24
CA ALA A 99 -6.77 -8.71 16.45
C ALA A 99 -7.76 -7.71 17.04
N SER A 100 -8.23 -7.97 18.26
CA SER A 100 -9.20 -7.11 18.96
C SER A 100 -8.61 -6.53 20.24
N LYS A 101 -8.86 -5.26 20.52
CA LYS A 101 -8.51 -4.58 21.77
C LYS A 101 -9.65 -3.65 22.20
N SER A 102 -9.77 -3.42 23.49
CA SER A 102 -10.71 -2.43 24.04
C SER A 102 -10.52 -1.06 23.40
N GLY A 103 -11.60 -0.27 23.34
CA GLY A 103 -11.60 1.03 22.66
C GLY A 103 -11.92 0.97 21.15
N GLY A 104 -12.41 -0.17 20.66
CA GLY A 104 -12.88 -0.31 19.27
C GLY A 104 -11.78 -0.62 18.26
N ILE A 105 -10.60 -1.05 18.71
CA ILE A 105 -9.54 -1.51 17.80
C ILE A 105 -9.85 -2.95 17.40
N LYS A 106 -10.10 -3.15 16.10
CA LYS A 106 -10.31 -4.44 15.45
C LYS A 106 -9.61 -4.45 14.09
N LEU A 107 -8.44 -5.10 14.05
CA LEU A 107 -7.61 -5.20 12.85
C LEU A 107 -7.67 -6.62 12.30
N VAL A 108 -7.54 -6.75 10.99
CA VAL A 108 -7.72 -8.00 10.27
C VAL A 108 -6.55 -8.25 9.32
N SER A 109 -6.19 -9.53 9.13
CA SER A 109 -5.21 -9.95 8.14
C SER A 109 -5.54 -11.33 7.59
N THR A 110 -5.49 -11.50 6.26
CA THR A 110 -5.78 -12.77 5.59
C THR A 110 -4.51 -13.61 5.43
N LEU A 111 -4.45 -14.75 6.11
CA LEU A 111 -3.31 -15.68 6.04
C LEU A 111 -3.30 -16.54 4.77
N GLY A 112 -4.44 -16.70 4.11
CA GLY A 112 -4.58 -17.57 2.94
C GLY A 112 -5.26 -18.89 3.29
N THR A 113 -4.71 -20.03 2.89
CA THR A 113 -5.21 -21.37 3.26
C THR A 113 -4.33 -22.04 4.31
N LEU A 114 -4.81 -23.13 4.92
CA LEU A 114 -4.02 -23.90 5.87
C LEU A 114 -2.73 -24.44 5.24
N GLU A 115 -2.79 -24.89 3.99
CA GLU A 115 -1.62 -25.39 3.25
C GLU A 115 -0.55 -24.31 3.09
N GLN A 116 -0.96 -23.07 2.82
CA GLN A 116 -0.05 -21.93 2.72
C GLN A 116 0.61 -21.62 4.07
N VAL A 117 -0.14 -21.67 5.16
CA VAL A 117 0.41 -21.49 6.52
C VAL A 117 1.39 -22.61 6.87
N ILE A 118 1.06 -23.86 6.57
CA ILE A 118 1.94 -25.02 6.79
C ILE A 118 3.21 -24.90 5.94
N ALA A 119 3.09 -24.51 4.68
CA ALA A 119 4.22 -24.31 3.78
C ALA A 119 5.14 -23.19 4.29
N ALA A 120 4.57 -22.08 4.74
CA ALA A 120 5.33 -20.96 5.31
C ALA A 120 6.01 -21.32 6.65
N ALA A 121 5.45 -22.27 7.41
CA ALA A 121 6.06 -22.79 8.63
C ALA A 121 7.26 -23.73 8.33
N GLY A 122 7.30 -24.35 7.16
CA GLY A 122 8.38 -25.22 6.73
C GLY A 122 8.74 -26.31 7.75
N SER A 123 10.02 -26.64 7.85
CA SER A 123 10.53 -27.64 8.79
C SER A 123 10.65 -27.13 10.23
N SER A 124 10.63 -25.81 10.46
CA SER A 124 10.67 -25.25 11.82
C SER A 124 9.35 -25.45 12.56
N GLY A 125 8.25 -25.65 11.82
CA GLY A 125 6.90 -25.67 12.38
C GLY A 125 6.41 -24.28 12.81
N VAL A 126 7.16 -23.22 12.52
CA VAL A 126 6.84 -21.84 12.89
C VAL A 126 6.79 -20.95 11.65
N ALA A 127 5.59 -20.48 11.30
CA ALA A 127 5.40 -19.42 10.32
C ALA A 127 5.63 -18.07 10.99
N THR A 128 6.52 -17.26 10.44
CA THR A 128 6.86 -15.92 10.96
C THR A 128 6.45 -14.85 9.95
N ALA A 129 6.47 -13.57 10.34
CA ALA A 129 6.25 -12.46 9.41
C ALA A 129 7.20 -12.47 8.18
N THR A 130 8.35 -13.13 8.25
CA THR A 130 9.27 -13.25 7.12
C THR A 130 8.78 -14.26 6.08
N SER A 131 8.25 -15.41 6.53
CA SER A 131 7.74 -16.47 5.62
C SER A 131 6.24 -16.34 5.31
N LEU A 132 5.51 -15.67 6.20
CA LEU A 132 4.08 -15.38 6.13
C LEU A 132 3.84 -13.92 6.52
N PRO A 133 4.03 -12.95 5.62
CA PRO A 133 3.88 -11.52 5.90
C PRO A 133 2.54 -11.15 6.53
N ALA A 134 1.47 -11.86 6.16
CA ALA A 134 0.13 -11.69 6.73
C ALA A 134 0.05 -12.01 8.25
N ALA A 135 1.07 -12.62 8.85
CA ALA A 135 1.19 -12.73 10.30
C ALA A 135 1.39 -11.36 10.98
N ARG A 136 1.71 -10.30 10.23
CA ARG A 136 1.60 -8.91 10.70
C ARG A 136 0.17 -8.42 10.49
N VAL A 137 -0.51 -8.08 11.57
CA VAL A 137 -1.86 -7.50 11.53
C VAL A 137 -1.74 -5.98 11.68
N THR A 138 -2.15 -5.21 10.67
CA THR A 138 -1.91 -3.77 10.57
C THR A 138 -3.13 -3.02 10.01
N HIS A 139 -3.17 -1.69 10.04
CA HIS A 139 -4.13 -0.89 9.27
C HIS A 139 -4.17 -1.28 7.80
N PHE A 140 -3.03 -1.55 7.17
CA PHE A 140 -3.03 -1.90 5.76
C PHE A 140 -3.57 -3.30 5.48
N THR A 141 -3.23 -4.32 6.28
CA THR A 141 -3.83 -5.65 6.05
C THR A 141 -5.33 -5.63 6.28
N THR A 142 -5.80 -4.75 7.17
CA THR A 142 -7.22 -4.51 7.39
C THR A 142 -7.86 -3.80 6.20
N ALA A 143 -7.20 -2.79 5.63
CA ALA A 143 -7.62 -2.11 4.41
C ALA A 143 -7.72 -3.08 3.22
N ASP A 144 -6.69 -3.91 3.03
CA ASP A 144 -6.65 -4.93 1.98
C ASP A 144 -7.80 -5.95 2.18
N PHE A 145 -8.07 -6.37 3.42
CA PHE A 145 -9.19 -7.26 3.74
C PHE A 145 -10.55 -6.66 3.32
N VAL A 146 -10.86 -5.43 3.73
CA VAL A 146 -12.17 -4.82 3.42
C VAL A 146 -12.35 -4.45 1.95
N LEU A 147 -11.25 -4.23 1.22
CA LEU A 147 -11.28 -4.03 -0.23
C LEU A 147 -11.46 -5.36 -0.98
N ALA A 148 -10.97 -6.46 -0.42
CA ALA A 148 -11.17 -7.79 -0.96
C ALA A 148 -12.58 -8.32 -0.66
N ASP A 149 -13.14 -8.01 0.50
CA ASP A 149 -14.53 -8.29 0.90
C ASP A 149 -15.51 -7.40 0.10
N SER A 150 -15.88 -7.88 -1.09
CA SER A 150 -16.60 -7.13 -2.11
C SER A 150 -18.09 -6.95 -1.79
N ASN A 151 -18.66 -7.86 -1.01
CA ASN A 151 -20.05 -7.80 -0.58
C ASN A 151 -20.21 -7.08 0.78
N HIS A 152 -19.09 -6.82 1.47
CA HIS A 152 -18.98 -6.14 2.75
C HIS A 152 -19.74 -6.82 3.90
N ASP A 153 -19.78 -8.16 3.88
CA ASP A 153 -20.40 -8.96 4.95
C ASP A 153 -19.44 -9.27 6.11
N GLY A 154 -18.17 -8.86 5.99
CA GLY A 154 -17.12 -9.11 6.98
C GLY A 154 -16.47 -10.49 6.86
N ILE A 155 -16.75 -11.23 5.77
CA ILE A 155 -16.25 -12.56 5.49
C ILE A 155 -15.58 -12.56 4.12
N LEU A 156 -14.26 -12.82 4.10
CA LEU A 156 -13.56 -12.95 2.84
C LEU A 156 -13.68 -14.38 2.29
N SER A 157 -14.48 -14.56 1.24
CA SER A 157 -14.58 -15.85 0.55
C SER A 157 -13.35 -16.14 -0.33
N SER A 158 -13.19 -17.40 -0.75
CA SER A 158 -12.11 -17.78 -1.68
C SER A 158 -12.26 -17.09 -3.04
N ALA A 159 -13.50 -16.95 -3.54
CA ALA A 159 -13.78 -16.30 -4.82
C ALA A 159 -13.43 -14.80 -4.80
N GLU A 160 -13.77 -14.12 -3.71
CA GLU A 160 -13.42 -12.71 -3.52
C GLU A 160 -11.92 -12.50 -3.42
N ARG A 161 -11.23 -13.34 -2.65
CA ARG A 161 -9.76 -13.30 -2.55
C ARG A 161 -9.09 -13.51 -3.91
N GLU A 162 -9.62 -14.40 -4.75
CA GLU A 162 -9.10 -14.65 -6.09
C GLU A 162 -9.40 -13.53 -7.08
N ALA A 163 -10.55 -12.87 -6.93
CA ALA A 163 -10.95 -11.72 -7.74
C ALA A 163 -10.28 -10.41 -7.31
N TYR A 164 -9.81 -10.32 -6.07
CA TYR A 164 -9.20 -9.13 -5.52
C TYR A 164 -7.90 -8.76 -6.24
N VAL A 165 -7.87 -7.54 -6.76
CA VAL A 165 -6.67 -6.91 -7.33
C VAL A 165 -6.24 -5.82 -6.36
N PRO A 166 -5.08 -5.94 -5.69
CA PRO A 166 -4.58 -4.91 -4.80
C PRO A 166 -4.47 -3.56 -5.49
N SER A 167 -4.84 -2.49 -4.80
CA SER A 167 -4.68 -1.11 -5.26
C SER A 167 -4.17 -0.25 -4.11
N VAL A 168 -2.98 0.32 -4.29
CA VAL A 168 -2.34 1.10 -3.22
C VAL A 168 -3.13 2.37 -2.94
N ALA A 169 -3.63 3.03 -3.98
CA ALA A 169 -4.45 4.23 -3.83
C ALA A 169 -5.72 3.96 -3.00
N ALA A 170 -6.40 2.85 -3.25
CA ALA A 170 -7.58 2.46 -2.47
C ALA A 170 -7.21 2.09 -1.03
N SER A 171 -6.17 1.28 -0.84
CA SER A 171 -5.73 0.84 0.50
C SER A 171 -5.25 2.03 1.34
N LEU A 172 -4.56 3.03 0.76
CA LEU A 172 -4.04 4.19 1.50
C LEU A 172 -5.13 5.01 2.18
N GLY A 173 -6.23 5.31 1.48
CA GLY A 173 -7.32 6.10 2.07
C GLY A 173 -7.98 5.39 3.24
N VAL A 174 -8.21 4.08 3.10
CA VAL A 174 -8.79 3.23 4.16
C VAL A 174 -7.81 3.06 5.32
N ALA A 175 -6.54 2.81 5.02
CA ALA A 175 -5.48 2.66 6.01
C ALA A 175 -5.27 3.95 6.82
N ALA A 176 -5.41 5.12 6.20
CA ALA A 176 -5.33 6.42 6.88
C ALA A 176 -6.44 6.66 7.89
N VAL A 177 -7.69 6.30 7.58
CA VAL A 177 -8.78 6.45 8.56
C VAL A 177 -8.62 5.49 9.73
N ILE A 178 -8.09 4.28 9.50
CA ILE A 178 -7.76 3.33 10.58
C ILE A 178 -6.63 3.89 11.45
N LYS A 179 -5.54 4.35 10.83
CA LYS A 179 -4.37 4.88 11.54
C LYS A 179 -4.72 6.10 12.39
N ALA A 180 -5.66 6.94 11.92
CA ALA A 180 -6.18 8.06 12.70
C ALA A 180 -6.84 7.63 14.03
N VAL A 181 -7.49 6.47 14.06
CA VAL A 181 -8.08 5.91 15.28
C VAL A 181 -7.00 5.28 16.16
N VAL A 182 -6.10 4.48 15.57
CA VAL A 182 -5.13 3.69 16.32
C VAL A 182 -4.01 4.53 16.93
N ASP A 183 -3.36 5.38 16.13
CA ASP A 183 -2.12 6.07 16.54
C ASP A 183 -2.39 7.47 17.08
N PHE A 184 -3.43 8.10 16.57
CA PHE A 184 -3.75 9.48 16.88
C PHE A 184 -4.88 9.58 17.90
N ASN A 185 -5.17 8.53 18.69
CA ASN A 185 -6.19 8.53 19.75
C ASN A 185 -7.54 9.14 19.33
N GLY A 186 -7.92 8.99 18.06
CA GLY A 186 -9.11 9.62 17.51
C GLY A 186 -9.05 11.15 17.46
N GLN A 187 -7.90 11.78 17.17
CA GLN A 187 -7.75 13.25 16.99
C GLN A 187 -8.72 13.85 15.95
N ALA A 188 -9.41 13.01 15.18
CA ALA A 188 -10.68 13.38 14.56
C ALA A 188 -11.89 12.79 15.30
N GLY A 189 -12.19 13.34 16.46
CA GLY A 189 -13.27 12.86 17.32
C GLY A 189 -14.53 12.54 16.52
N GLY A 190 -15.06 11.34 16.70
CA GLY A 190 -16.23 10.85 15.98
C GLY A 190 -15.97 9.94 14.79
N LEU A 191 -14.73 9.55 14.48
CA LEU A 191 -14.49 8.45 13.51
C LEU A 191 -15.09 7.11 13.97
N LEU A 192 -15.07 6.87 15.28
CA LEU A 192 -15.83 5.79 15.90
C LEU A 192 -17.09 6.35 16.58
N GLY A 193 -18.19 5.62 16.49
CA GLY A 193 -19.52 6.00 16.98
C GLY A 193 -20.60 5.79 15.91
N GLY A 194 -21.88 5.78 16.29
CA GLY A 194 -22.95 5.50 15.33
C GLY A 194 -22.82 4.11 14.68
N ALA A 195 -22.64 4.07 13.36
CA ALA A 195 -22.54 2.82 12.59
C ALA A 195 -21.14 2.18 12.58
N THR A 196 -20.09 2.89 13.01
CA THR A 196 -18.70 2.39 13.04
C THR A 196 -18.27 2.21 14.49
N THR A 197 -18.51 1.04 15.06
CA THR A 197 -18.19 0.72 16.46
C THR A 197 -16.75 0.25 16.65
N ASP A 198 -16.09 -0.19 15.58
CA ASP A 198 -14.70 -0.61 15.56
C ASP A 198 -13.98 -0.19 14.26
N THR A 199 -12.65 -0.34 14.23
CA THR A 199 -11.83 0.02 13.07
C THR A 199 -12.12 -0.81 11.81
N LEU A 200 -12.65 -2.03 11.94
CA LEU A 200 -13.02 -2.86 10.79
C LEU A 200 -14.30 -2.32 10.14
N GLN A 201 -15.31 -1.96 10.93
CA GLN A 201 -16.52 -1.29 10.46
C GLN A 201 -16.22 0.09 9.88
N LEU A 202 -15.28 0.83 10.48
CA LEU A 202 -14.79 2.09 9.93
C LEU A 202 -14.17 1.90 8.54
N ALA A 203 -13.32 0.88 8.39
CA ALA A 203 -12.68 0.55 7.13
C ALA A 203 -13.72 0.18 6.05
N ALA A 204 -14.69 -0.67 6.41
CA ALA A 204 -15.80 -1.04 5.52
C ALA A 204 -16.65 0.18 5.11
N ALA A 205 -16.92 1.11 6.04
CA ALA A 205 -17.63 2.35 5.75
C ALA A 205 -16.85 3.25 4.78
N ALA A 206 -15.52 3.34 4.94
CA ALA A 206 -14.65 4.09 4.05
C ALA A 206 -14.67 3.55 2.62
N VAL A 207 -14.58 2.22 2.44
CA VAL A 207 -14.68 1.59 1.11
C VAL A 207 -16.04 1.83 0.47
N GLN A 208 -17.12 1.77 1.24
CA GLN A 208 -18.49 1.98 0.78
C GLN A 208 -18.85 3.46 0.59
N ASN A 209 -17.90 4.38 0.76
CA ASN A 209 -18.12 5.83 0.75
C ASN A 209 -19.28 6.27 1.66
N LYS A 210 -19.43 5.60 2.81
CA LYS A 210 -20.42 5.93 3.84
C LYS A 210 -19.85 6.96 4.83
N PRO A 211 -20.70 7.69 5.55
CA PRO A 211 -20.25 8.56 6.63
C PRO A 211 -19.44 7.79 7.69
N LEU A 212 -18.32 8.36 8.09
CA LEU A 212 -17.43 7.81 9.11
C LEU A 212 -17.91 8.23 10.50
N GLY A 213 -18.33 7.25 11.29
CA GLY A 213 -18.85 7.43 12.64
C GLY A 213 -19.87 8.55 12.79
N THR A 214 -19.62 9.48 13.69
CA THR A 214 -20.45 10.67 13.93
C THR A 214 -19.95 11.90 13.20
N THR A 215 -18.95 11.80 12.33
CA THR A 215 -18.41 12.95 11.60
C THR A 215 -19.38 13.50 10.54
N GLY A 216 -20.30 12.66 10.06
CA GLY A 216 -21.18 12.97 8.94
C GLY A 216 -20.47 13.08 7.59
N ARG A 217 -19.18 12.71 7.51
CA ARG A 217 -18.32 12.85 6.32
C ARG A 217 -17.85 11.49 5.82
N THR A 218 -17.67 11.37 4.51
CA THR A 218 -16.98 10.25 3.87
C THR A 218 -15.48 10.27 4.15
N ALA A 219 -14.77 9.17 3.84
CA ALA A 219 -13.31 9.12 3.98
C ALA A 219 -12.59 10.17 3.14
N GLY A 220 -13.02 10.40 1.90
CA GLY A 220 -12.43 11.42 1.04
C GLY A 220 -12.58 12.83 1.63
N GLU A 221 -13.80 13.20 2.04
CA GLU A 221 -14.07 14.51 2.67
C GLU A 221 -13.34 14.68 4.00
N TRP A 222 -13.14 13.59 4.74
CA TRP A 222 -12.40 13.61 5.98
C TRP A 222 -10.90 13.81 5.73
N LEU A 223 -10.29 13.07 4.81
CA LEU A 223 -8.86 13.18 4.48
C LEU A 223 -8.46 14.56 3.95
N LEU A 224 -9.37 15.25 3.27
CA LEU A 224 -9.14 16.60 2.75
C LEU A 224 -9.16 17.72 3.82
N GLN A 225 -9.47 17.41 5.09
CA GLN A 225 -9.44 18.41 6.15
C GLN A 225 -8.01 18.86 6.46
N SER A 226 -7.84 20.17 6.69
CA SER A 226 -6.59 20.74 7.17
C SER A 226 -6.21 20.10 8.51
N GLY A 227 -5.11 19.37 8.56
CA GLY A 227 -4.62 18.66 9.75
C GLY A 227 -4.41 17.16 9.54
N ASN A 228 -5.06 16.57 8.53
CA ASN A 228 -4.96 15.12 8.27
C ASN A 228 -3.77 14.72 7.38
N ALA A 229 -3.03 15.69 6.82
CA ALA A 229 -1.86 15.43 5.98
C ALA A 229 -0.76 14.63 6.72
N ASN A 230 -0.56 14.89 8.02
CA ASN A 230 0.42 14.16 8.83
C ASN A 230 0.06 12.69 8.99
N ILE A 231 -1.24 12.35 8.98
CA ILE A 231 -1.73 10.97 9.08
C ILE A 231 -1.41 10.23 7.80
N VAL A 232 -1.68 10.84 6.64
CA VAL A 232 -1.31 10.25 5.33
C VAL A 232 0.19 10.04 5.23
N GLN A 233 1.00 11.00 5.67
CA GLN A 233 2.45 10.86 5.69
C GLN A 233 2.92 9.73 6.62
N ALA A 234 2.28 9.55 7.77
CA ALA A 234 2.57 8.44 8.67
C ALA A 234 2.23 7.10 8.02
N VAL A 235 1.06 6.97 7.37
CA VAL A 235 0.67 5.77 6.60
C VAL A 235 1.69 5.44 5.51
N LEU A 236 2.15 6.44 4.76
CA LEU A 236 3.17 6.24 3.72
C LEU A 236 4.51 5.77 4.31
N THR A 237 4.88 6.28 5.48
CA THR A 237 6.08 5.85 6.20
C THR A 237 5.96 4.38 6.63
N ASP A 238 4.82 3.99 7.20
CA ASP A 238 4.53 2.61 7.56
C ASP A 238 4.53 1.66 6.35
N LEU A 239 4.04 2.13 5.20
CA LEU A 239 4.09 1.34 3.96
C LEU A 239 5.54 1.12 3.50
N ALA A 240 6.38 2.15 3.61
CA ALA A 240 7.79 2.07 3.25
C ALA A 240 8.53 1.07 4.16
N GLU A 241 8.30 1.14 5.47
CA GLU A 241 8.89 0.24 6.46
C GLU A 241 8.42 -1.22 6.26
N ASN A 242 7.13 -1.42 6.00
CA ASN A 242 6.56 -2.74 5.73
C ASN A 242 6.93 -3.32 4.36
N SER A 243 7.41 -2.48 3.43
CA SER A 243 7.98 -2.94 2.16
C SER A 243 9.37 -3.57 2.33
N GLY A 244 9.87 -3.70 3.56
CA GLY A 244 10.96 -4.62 3.91
C GLY A 244 12.36 -4.08 3.62
N ASN A 245 12.57 -2.75 3.64
CA ASN A 245 13.87 -2.10 3.43
C ASN A 245 14.58 -2.35 2.10
N VAL A 246 13.97 -3.01 1.10
CA VAL A 246 14.63 -3.25 -0.19
C VAL A 246 14.35 -2.10 -1.16
N PHE A 247 14.68 -0.88 -0.74
CA PHE A 247 14.82 0.22 -1.68
C PHE A 247 16.05 -0.09 -2.55
N VAL A 248 15.80 -0.38 -3.81
CA VAL A 248 16.84 -0.55 -4.81
C VAL A 248 17.11 0.82 -5.41
N ARG A 249 18.39 1.16 -5.51
CA ARG A 249 18.83 2.41 -6.11
C ARG A 249 18.86 2.29 -7.63
N TYR A 250 18.29 3.26 -8.32
CA TYR A 250 18.26 3.34 -9.78
C TYR A 250 18.84 4.66 -10.26
N GLN A 251 19.59 4.61 -11.35
CA GLN A 251 19.83 5.78 -12.20
C GLN A 251 18.62 5.93 -13.11
N TYR A 252 17.77 6.90 -12.80
CA TYR A 252 16.63 7.29 -13.60
C TYR A 252 17.07 8.28 -14.69
N THR A 253 16.56 8.09 -15.89
CA THR A 253 16.73 9.00 -17.01
C THR A 253 15.38 9.17 -17.70
N SER A 254 14.93 10.42 -17.81
CA SER A 254 13.75 10.83 -18.56
C SER A 254 14.19 11.53 -19.84
N THR A 255 13.58 11.19 -20.97
CA THR A 255 13.80 11.86 -22.25
C THR A 255 12.46 12.25 -22.84
N VAL A 256 12.24 13.56 -22.97
CA VAL A 256 11.03 14.12 -23.54
C VAL A 256 10.85 13.64 -24.98
N VAL A 257 9.68 13.08 -25.29
CA VAL A 257 9.31 12.58 -26.62
C VAL A 257 8.35 13.55 -27.32
N SER A 258 7.41 14.13 -26.57
CA SER A 258 6.44 15.08 -27.11
C SER A 258 6.09 16.15 -26.06
N GLN A 259 5.79 17.36 -26.53
CA GLN A 259 5.28 18.45 -25.67
C GLN A 259 4.20 19.23 -26.41
N ASN A 260 3.15 19.59 -25.67
CA ASN A 260 2.13 20.51 -26.11
C ASN A 260 2.07 21.69 -25.13
N VAL A 261 2.72 22.79 -25.52
CA VAL A 261 2.71 24.05 -24.77
C VAL A 261 1.96 25.07 -25.61
N PRO A 262 0.71 25.43 -25.23
CA PRO A 262 -0.03 26.49 -25.88
C PRO A 262 0.73 27.82 -25.85
N ALA A 263 0.56 28.64 -26.89
CA ALA A 263 1.13 29.98 -26.92
C ALA A 263 0.64 30.81 -25.72
N PRO A 264 1.50 31.70 -25.16
CA PRO A 264 1.11 32.58 -24.08
C PRO A 264 -0.13 33.41 -24.45
N GLU A 265 -1.07 33.54 -23.53
CA GLU A 265 -2.25 34.38 -23.71
C GLU A 265 -2.13 35.62 -22.83
N VAL A 266 -2.22 36.79 -23.47
CA VAL A 266 -2.21 38.08 -22.77
C VAL A 266 -3.65 38.51 -22.57
N VAL A 267 -4.02 38.76 -21.32
CA VAL A 267 -5.35 39.27 -20.97
C VAL A 267 -5.23 40.56 -20.19
N PHE A 268 -6.17 41.46 -20.47
CA PHE A 268 -6.26 42.76 -19.83
C PHE A 268 -7.47 42.79 -18.91
N ALA A 269 -7.28 43.20 -17.65
CA ALA A 269 -8.39 43.51 -16.75
C ALA A 269 -8.01 44.61 -15.78
N GLY A 270 -8.92 45.56 -15.57
CA GLY A 270 -8.70 46.68 -14.65
C GLY A 270 -7.48 47.54 -14.97
N GLY A 271 -7.06 47.61 -16.26
CA GLY A 271 -5.87 48.35 -16.68
C GLY A 271 -4.53 47.64 -16.44
N MET A 272 -4.54 46.39 -15.94
CA MET A 272 -3.35 45.56 -15.81
C MET A 272 -3.25 44.55 -16.95
N GLN A 273 -2.02 44.27 -17.37
CA GLN A 273 -1.69 43.22 -18.33
C GLN A 273 -1.20 41.98 -17.57
N ALA A 274 -1.82 40.85 -17.88
CA ALA A 274 -1.48 39.56 -17.30
C ALA A 274 -1.15 38.58 -18.45
N SER A 275 0.02 37.94 -18.38
CA SER A 275 0.40 36.90 -19.36
C SER A 275 0.28 35.54 -18.70
N LEU A 276 -0.65 34.73 -19.19
CA LEU A 276 -0.77 33.33 -18.79
C LEU A 276 0.13 32.51 -19.72
N TYR A 277 1.17 31.92 -19.15
CA TYR A 277 2.03 30.96 -19.82
C TYR A 277 2.00 29.65 -19.05
N CYS A 278 2.24 28.56 -19.75
CA CYS A 278 2.62 27.32 -19.12
C CYS A 278 4.13 27.17 -19.16
N THR A 279 4.68 26.62 -18.10
CA THR A 279 6.00 26.01 -18.13
C THR A 279 5.89 24.62 -18.73
N SER A 280 6.88 24.24 -19.53
CA SER A 280 6.98 22.85 -19.97
C SER A 280 7.14 21.96 -18.74
N PRO A 281 6.33 20.89 -18.58
CA PRO A 281 6.37 20.09 -17.37
C PRO A 281 7.53 19.09 -17.34
N ALA A 282 8.33 18.98 -18.41
CA ALA A 282 9.41 18.00 -18.48
C ALA A 282 10.65 18.56 -19.17
N GLU A 283 11.81 18.33 -18.56
CA GLU A 283 13.13 18.46 -19.19
C GLU A 283 13.77 17.06 -19.32
N ASN A 284 14.85 16.98 -20.11
CA ASN A 284 15.66 15.76 -20.09
C ASN A 284 16.41 15.71 -18.77
N GLU A 285 16.02 14.77 -17.91
CA GLU A 285 16.51 14.69 -16.55
C GLU A 285 17.21 13.36 -16.30
N SER A 286 18.22 13.41 -15.44
CA SER A 286 18.91 12.22 -14.96
C SER A 286 19.16 12.37 -13.47
N GLU A 287 18.54 11.51 -12.67
CA GLU A 287 18.61 11.56 -11.22
C GLU A 287 18.73 10.15 -10.63
N VAL A 288 19.13 10.08 -9.36
CA VAL A 288 19.20 8.83 -8.62
C VAL A 288 17.97 8.73 -7.75
N ILE A 289 17.16 7.70 -7.98
CA ILE A 289 15.95 7.44 -7.20
C ILE A 289 16.03 6.07 -6.54
N ASP A 290 15.37 5.95 -5.40
CA ASP A 290 15.30 4.70 -4.67
C ASP A 290 13.86 4.15 -4.81
N ILE A 291 13.71 2.96 -5.40
CA ILE A 291 12.41 2.30 -5.62
C ILE A 291 12.34 0.99 -4.84
N ALA A 292 11.28 0.81 -4.07
CA ALA A 292 10.91 -0.46 -3.46
C ALA A 292 9.73 -1.09 -4.23
N LEU A 293 9.82 -2.39 -4.53
CA LEU A 293 8.75 -3.16 -5.16
C LEU A 293 8.33 -4.30 -4.22
N ASN A 294 7.05 -4.39 -3.88
CA ASN A 294 6.51 -5.43 -3.02
C ASN A 294 5.54 -6.30 -3.83
N ALA A 295 6.04 -7.44 -4.31
CA ALA A 295 5.27 -8.38 -5.12
C ALA A 295 4.07 -8.96 -4.39
N GLN A 296 4.16 -9.14 -3.07
CA GLN A 296 3.11 -9.77 -2.27
C GLN A 296 1.91 -8.85 -2.09
N ARG A 297 2.17 -7.54 -1.98
CA ARG A 297 1.13 -6.52 -1.79
C ARG A 297 0.70 -5.85 -3.09
N GLY A 298 1.43 -6.11 -4.18
CA GLY A 298 1.25 -5.41 -5.44
C GLY A 298 1.53 -3.91 -5.33
N THR A 299 2.50 -3.51 -4.50
CA THR A 299 2.84 -2.10 -4.29
C THR A 299 4.22 -1.75 -4.85
N ALA A 300 4.36 -0.50 -5.28
CA ALA A 300 5.64 0.14 -5.55
C ALA A 300 5.75 1.41 -4.71
N MET A 301 6.97 1.81 -4.39
CA MET A 301 7.22 3.07 -3.70
C MET A 301 8.49 3.72 -4.23
N VAL A 302 8.41 5.01 -4.56
CA VAL A 302 9.60 5.84 -4.76
C VAL A 302 9.88 6.60 -3.48
N ARG A 303 11.13 6.58 -3.02
CA ARG A 303 11.62 7.43 -1.94
C ARG A 303 12.22 8.69 -2.55
N VAL A 304 11.64 9.84 -2.21
CA VAL A 304 12.08 11.16 -2.65
C VAL A 304 12.82 11.83 -1.49
N GLN A 305 14.02 12.35 -1.75
CA GLN A 305 14.81 13.07 -0.75
C GLN A 305 15.04 14.50 -1.22
N GLU A 306 14.45 15.47 -0.53
CA GLU A 306 14.58 16.89 -0.86
C GLU A 306 14.86 17.70 0.41
N GLY A 307 15.95 18.46 0.43
CA GLY A 307 16.30 19.32 1.57
C GLY A 307 16.47 18.58 2.91
N GLY A 308 16.81 17.28 2.89
CA GLY A 308 16.90 16.44 4.10
C GLY A 308 15.56 15.88 4.58
N LEU A 309 14.44 16.22 3.94
CA LEU A 309 13.15 15.59 4.16
C LEU A 309 13.04 14.34 3.27
N THR A 310 12.43 13.29 3.82
CA THR A 310 12.13 12.07 3.06
C THR A 310 10.64 12.00 2.80
N GLY A 311 10.27 12.06 1.53
CA GLY A 311 8.93 11.83 1.02
C GLY A 311 8.81 10.44 0.39
N TYR A 312 7.57 10.00 0.22
CA TYR A 312 7.29 8.73 -0.44
C TYR A 312 6.17 8.91 -1.46
N LEU A 313 6.39 8.41 -2.67
CA LEU A 313 5.38 8.35 -3.72
C LEU A 313 4.93 6.89 -3.89
N PRO A 314 3.69 6.55 -3.50
CA PRO A 314 3.16 5.21 -3.69
C PRO A 314 2.79 4.95 -5.15
N GLY A 315 2.87 3.69 -5.55
CA GLY A 315 2.43 3.20 -6.86
C GLY A 315 1.96 1.76 -6.77
N ASP A 316 1.40 1.26 -7.86
CA ASP A 316 0.94 -0.11 -8.02
C ASP A 316 2.04 -0.95 -8.70
N PHE A 317 2.19 -2.22 -8.31
CA PHE A 317 3.11 -3.18 -8.91
C PHE A 317 2.41 -4.50 -9.21
N ASN A 318 2.38 -4.90 -10.47
CA ASN A 318 1.89 -6.21 -10.86
C ASN A 318 3.07 -7.17 -11.01
N ALA A 319 3.29 -8.01 -9.98
CA ALA A 319 4.38 -8.98 -9.99
C ALA A 319 4.28 -10.05 -11.11
N ARG A 320 3.08 -10.26 -11.68
CA ARG A 320 2.89 -11.22 -12.78
C ARG A 320 3.33 -10.64 -14.13
N THR A 321 3.03 -9.37 -14.39
CA THR A 321 3.35 -8.70 -15.66
C THR A 321 4.66 -7.90 -15.60
N GLY A 322 5.16 -7.62 -14.40
CA GLY A 322 6.27 -6.71 -14.14
C GLY A 322 5.89 -5.24 -14.26
N GLU A 323 4.62 -4.90 -14.46
CA GLU A 323 4.17 -3.53 -14.64
C GLU A 323 4.19 -2.76 -13.31
N VAL A 324 4.71 -1.54 -13.35
CA VAL A 324 4.75 -0.61 -12.23
C VAL A 324 4.07 0.68 -12.67
N GLN A 325 3.15 1.20 -11.86
CA GLN A 325 2.48 2.46 -12.15
C GLN A 325 2.60 3.42 -10.95
N PHE A 326 3.12 4.61 -11.18
CA PHE A 326 3.04 5.71 -10.22
C PHE A 326 2.07 6.76 -10.72
N ARG A 327 1.32 7.36 -9.81
CA ARG A 327 0.46 8.51 -10.09
C ARG A 327 0.89 9.67 -9.21
N LEU A 328 1.28 10.76 -9.85
CA LEU A 328 1.61 12.00 -9.19
C LEU A 328 0.39 12.90 -9.28
N LEU A 329 -0.03 13.44 -8.15
CA LEU A 329 -1.05 14.46 -8.09
C LEU A 329 -0.49 15.57 -7.21
N GLU A 330 -0.11 16.67 -7.82
CA GLU A 330 0.15 17.90 -7.09
C GLU A 330 -1.17 18.66 -7.03
N PRO A 331 -1.78 18.77 -5.83
CA PRO A 331 -3.06 19.43 -5.70
C PRO A 331 -2.96 20.87 -6.14
N ARG A 332 -4.09 21.40 -6.63
CA ARG A 332 -4.23 22.79 -7.02
C ARG A 332 -3.66 23.73 -5.96
N SER A 333 -2.59 24.42 -6.31
CA SER A 333 -1.91 25.41 -5.47
C SER A 333 -2.10 26.81 -6.04
N VAL A 334 -2.06 27.84 -5.19
CA VAL A 334 -2.04 29.24 -5.63
C VAL A 334 -0.61 29.61 -5.96
N SER A 335 -0.29 29.77 -7.25
CA SER A 335 1.07 30.12 -7.69
C SER A 335 1.35 31.62 -7.56
N LEU A 336 0.32 32.45 -7.70
CA LEU A 336 0.40 33.91 -7.54
C LEU A 336 -0.98 34.46 -7.19
N SER A 337 -1.08 35.38 -6.22
CA SER A 337 -2.31 36.11 -5.94
C SER A 337 -2.03 37.61 -5.83
N ASN A 338 -2.80 38.42 -6.56
CA ASN A 338 -2.81 39.87 -6.44
C ASN A 338 -4.25 40.37 -6.24
N ALA A 339 -4.44 41.68 -6.15
CA ALA A 339 -5.75 42.28 -5.87
C ALA A 339 -6.85 41.97 -6.92
N VAL A 340 -6.47 41.49 -8.12
CA VAL A 340 -7.37 41.31 -9.26
C VAL A 340 -7.33 39.88 -9.82
N THR A 341 -6.26 39.11 -9.60
CA THR A 341 -6.08 37.79 -10.21
C THR A 341 -5.42 36.81 -9.24
N THR A 342 -5.98 35.60 -9.16
CA THR A 342 -5.35 34.45 -8.53
C THR A 342 -5.03 33.42 -9.60
N TYR A 343 -3.78 32.99 -9.65
CA TYR A 343 -3.29 31.92 -10.50
C TYR A 343 -3.23 30.63 -9.70
N TYR A 344 -3.66 29.57 -10.34
CA TYR A 344 -3.65 28.24 -9.78
C TYR A 344 -2.90 27.31 -10.71
N SER A 345 -2.09 26.44 -10.14
CA SER A 345 -1.40 25.35 -10.85
C SER A 345 -1.78 24.04 -10.20
N GLU A 346 -2.10 23.06 -11.02
CA GLU A 346 -2.33 21.67 -10.65
C GLU A 346 -1.50 20.80 -11.60
N SER A 347 -0.76 19.83 -11.07
CA SER A 347 0.00 18.90 -11.88
C SER A 347 -0.51 17.49 -11.66
N THR A 348 -0.65 16.75 -12.74
CA THR A 348 -0.93 15.32 -12.71
C THR A 348 0.14 14.62 -13.53
N GLY A 349 0.70 13.54 -13.00
CA GLY A 349 1.70 12.72 -13.67
C GLY A 349 1.29 11.26 -13.60
N THR A 350 1.56 10.50 -14.65
CA THR A 350 1.48 9.05 -14.60
C THR A 350 2.75 8.46 -15.18
N MET A 351 3.47 7.69 -14.37
CA MET A 351 4.60 6.88 -14.82
C MET A 351 4.14 5.44 -14.98
N ARG A 352 4.38 4.84 -16.15
CA ARG A 352 4.15 3.41 -16.41
C ARG A 352 5.47 2.78 -16.79
N LEU A 353 5.96 1.90 -15.94
CA LEU A 353 7.23 1.20 -16.12
C LEU A 353 6.99 -0.30 -16.22
N LYS A 354 7.96 -1.00 -16.80
CA LYS A 354 8.01 -2.45 -16.86
C LYS A 354 9.35 -2.92 -16.30
N LEU A 355 9.29 -3.82 -15.33
CA LEU A 355 10.45 -4.48 -14.75
C LEU A 355 10.93 -5.59 -15.68
N ASP A 356 12.18 -5.47 -16.12
CA ASP A 356 12.88 -6.55 -16.79
C ASP A 356 13.37 -7.56 -15.74
N ALA A 357 12.84 -8.78 -15.80
CA ALA A 357 13.13 -9.81 -14.79
C ALA A 357 14.60 -10.29 -14.81
N GLN A 358 15.33 -10.10 -15.92
CA GLN A 358 16.71 -10.57 -16.06
C GLN A 358 17.72 -9.55 -15.50
N THR A 359 17.51 -8.29 -15.83
CA THR A 359 18.41 -7.17 -15.50
C THR A 359 17.98 -6.41 -14.25
N GLY A 360 16.71 -6.51 -13.87
CA GLY A 360 16.10 -5.69 -12.84
C GLY A 360 15.91 -4.23 -13.27
N ALA A 361 16.15 -3.87 -14.54
CA ALA A 361 15.92 -2.51 -15.03
C ALA A 361 14.41 -2.22 -15.17
N LEU A 362 14.04 -0.96 -15.02
CA LEU A 362 12.68 -0.47 -15.26
C LEU A 362 12.68 0.40 -16.52
N THR A 363 11.78 0.14 -17.45
CA THR A 363 11.63 0.95 -18.68
C THR A 363 10.18 1.25 -18.97
N GLY A 364 9.87 2.43 -19.50
CA GLY A 364 8.52 2.76 -19.91
C GLY A 364 8.33 4.21 -20.29
N THR A 365 7.19 4.77 -19.93
CA THR A 365 6.78 6.14 -20.32
C THR A 365 6.23 6.90 -19.12
N SER A 366 6.48 8.20 -19.03
CA SER A 366 5.66 9.11 -18.24
C SER A 366 4.82 10.02 -19.12
N THR A 367 3.67 10.38 -18.59
CA THR A 367 2.84 11.46 -19.10
C THR A 367 2.62 12.43 -17.96
N ASP A 368 3.08 13.67 -18.15
CA ASP A 368 2.98 14.74 -17.18
C ASP A 368 2.08 15.84 -17.77
N SER A 369 1.13 16.31 -16.98
CA SER A 369 0.13 17.29 -17.39
C SER A 369 -0.03 18.33 -16.30
N VAL A 370 0.40 19.55 -16.60
CA VAL A 370 0.19 20.73 -15.76
C VAL A 370 -1.00 21.51 -16.30
N THR A 371 -1.99 21.73 -15.45
CA THR A 371 -3.13 22.60 -15.70
C THR A 371 -2.98 23.89 -14.91
N ASN A 372 -2.83 25.00 -15.64
CA ASN A 372 -2.83 26.34 -15.09
C ASN A 372 -4.22 26.97 -15.28
N SER A 373 -4.81 27.51 -14.21
CA SER A 373 -6.10 28.22 -14.25
C SER A 373 -6.04 29.53 -13.47
N TRP A 374 -6.98 30.44 -13.74
CA TRP A 374 -7.06 31.74 -13.04
C TRP A 374 -8.50 32.21 -12.81
N THR A 375 -8.71 33.08 -11.81
CA THR A 375 -10.05 33.51 -11.38
C THR A 375 -10.64 34.68 -12.16
N LEU A 376 -9.82 35.50 -12.81
CA LEU A 376 -10.27 36.77 -13.39
C LEU A 376 -11.21 36.59 -14.59
N ASN A 377 -11.10 35.47 -15.33
CA ASN A 377 -11.91 35.16 -16.51
C ASN A 377 -12.20 33.66 -16.70
N SER A 378 -11.91 32.82 -15.69
CA SER A 378 -12.07 31.34 -15.75
C SER A 378 -11.34 30.65 -16.92
N ILE A 379 -10.37 31.31 -17.59
CA ILE A 379 -9.60 30.66 -18.67
C ILE A 379 -8.69 29.61 -18.04
N THR A 380 -8.69 28.43 -18.64
CA THR A 380 -7.86 27.30 -18.22
C THR A 380 -6.92 26.97 -19.37
N LYS A 381 -5.64 26.78 -19.06
CA LYS A 381 -4.61 26.31 -20.00
C LYS A 381 -4.03 25.01 -19.47
N THR A 382 -4.06 23.99 -20.31
CA THR A 382 -3.49 22.68 -19.99
C THR A 382 -2.29 22.43 -20.88
N CYS A 383 -1.23 21.94 -20.27
CA CYS A 383 0.08 21.77 -20.86
C CYS A 383 0.56 20.38 -20.53
N THR A 384 0.89 19.63 -21.58
CA THR A 384 1.18 18.20 -21.45
C THR A 384 2.54 17.90 -22.04
N ALA A 385 3.32 17.06 -21.37
CA ALA A 385 4.51 16.44 -21.93
C ALA A 385 4.41 14.92 -21.79
N GLU A 386 4.98 14.23 -22.75
CA GLU A 386 5.21 12.79 -22.67
C GLU A 386 6.71 12.54 -22.75
N SER A 387 7.20 11.70 -21.86
CA SER A 387 8.61 11.33 -21.77
C SER A 387 8.77 9.82 -21.82
N SER A 388 9.87 9.38 -22.41
CA SER A 388 10.36 8.02 -22.30
C SER A 388 11.24 7.91 -21.06
N ILE A 389 11.07 6.83 -20.29
CA ILE A 389 11.76 6.61 -19.03
C ILE A 389 12.60 5.35 -19.12
N LYS A 390 13.83 5.45 -18.61
CA LYS A 390 14.70 4.32 -18.31
C LYS A 390 15.28 4.48 -16.90
N ALA A 391 15.07 3.50 -16.03
CA ALA A 391 15.71 3.43 -14.73
C ALA A 391 16.58 2.17 -14.65
N VAL A 392 17.90 2.36 -14.56
CA VAL A 392 18.88 1.26 -14.51
C VAL A 392 19.32 1.06 -13.07
N LYS A 393 19.23 -0.17 -12.58
CA LYS A 393 19.69 -0.54 -11.23
C LYS A 393 21.18 -0.22 -11.06
N LEU A 394 21.53 0.47 -9.97
CA LEU A 394 22.90 0.86 -9.61
C LEU A 394 23.60 -0.17 -8.72
#